data_AF-A0A318XFE3-F1
#
_entry.id   AF-A0A318XFE3-F1
#
_cell.length_a   1.000
_cell.length_b   1.000
_cell.length_c   1.000
_cell.angle_alpha   90.00
_cell.angle_beta   90.00
_cell.angle_gamma   90.00
#
_symmetry.space_group_name_H-M   'P 1'
#
loop_
_entity.id
_entity.type
_entity.pdbx_description
1 polymer ?
#
loop_
_entity_poly.entity_id
_entity_poly.type
_entity_poly.pdbx_seq_one_letter_code
_entity_poly.pdbx_strand_id
1 'polypeptide(L)'
;MKTIICFIKRVIFAVFPFIHSCIANRKIEKQLDNHGDLEIAQPLNVLRAEYERSLKGKDKLEDKAKSNIVAITIAITLIMGASNTISGLLKNPLWFWMPAIAVLLFVVAVIYMIIAGTSAFKLLMDKNVVYYAKADTDDIKDYYINKEGNNKYNLIRNNLINTSFCCIRNALICLFIVFTLTLINQFEFADSITASSMTQFSNTRIYYSNSILQNKNSEKLRLTAEDLIHNYYDLGKLKVGEYTGLIDPQNKVFVKVIRQSDEIICVMSIESFIQ
;
A
#
# COMPACT_ATOMS: atom_id res chain seq x y z
N MET A 1 -12.96 -2.88 -34.26
CA MET A 1 -13.27 -3.95 -33.27
C MET A 1 -12.03 -4.70 -32.76
N LYS A 2 -11.13 -5.21 -33.62
CA LYS A 2 -9.90 -5.93 -33.20
C LYS A 2 -8.97 -5.11 -32.28
N THR A 3 -8.82 -3.80 -32.52
CA THR A 3 -7.94 -2.91 -31.73
C THR A 3 -8.42 -2.74 -30.29
N ILE A 4 -9.75 -2.61 -30.10
CA ILE A 4 -10.38 -2.45 -28.78
C ILE A 4 -10.22 -3.73 -27.97
N ILE A 5 -10.43 -4.90 -28.58
CA ILE A 5 -10.24 -6.20 -27.93
C ILE A 5 -8.78 -6.40 -27.52
N CYS A 6 -7.83 -5.97 -28.35
CA CYS A 6 -6.40 -6.05 -28.04
C CYS A 6 -6.04 -5.13 -26.86
N PHE A 7 -6.59 -3.92 -26.83
CA PHE A 7 -6.40 -2.98 -25.73
C PHE A 7 -6.97 -3.51 -24.41
N ILE A 8 -8.20 -4.03 -24.41
CA ILE A 8 -8.84 -4.62 -23.22
C ILE A 8 -8.01 -5.79 -22.70
N LYS A 9 -7.53 -6.68 -23.57
CA LYS A 9 -6.63 -7.78 -23.15
C LYS A 9 -5.36 -7.25 -22.49
N ARG A 10 -4.76 -6.19 -23.04
CA ARG A 10 -3.54 -5.58 -22.49
C ARG A 10 -3.77 -4.99 -21.10
N VAL A 11 -4.92 -4.33 -20.89
CA VAL A 11 -5.32 -3.81 -19.57
C VAL A 11 -5.56 -4.95 -18.59
N ILE A 12 -6.33 -5.98 -18.97
CA ILE A 12 -6.60 -7.15 -18.12
C ILE A 12 -5.29 -7.83 -17.72
N PHE A 13 -4.34 -8.01 -18.64
CA PHE A 13 -3.04 -8.62 -18.33
C PHE A 13 -2.14 -7.72 -17.50
N ALA A 14 -2.29 -6.40 -17.59
CA ALA A 14 -1.57 -5.46 -16.73
C ALA A 14 -2.11 -5.49 -15.28
N VAL A 15 -3.43 -5.62 -15.12
CA VAL A 15 -4.08 -5.74 -13.80
C VAL A 15 -3.86 -7.13 -13.21
N PHE A 16 -4.00 -8.18 -14.01
CA PHE A 16 -3.87 -9.59 -13.59
C PHE A 16 -2.67 -10.28 -14.25
N PRO A 17 -1.42 -9.90 -13.90
CA PRO A 17 -0.22 -10.45 -14.53
C PRO A 17 -0.03 -11.95 -14.25
N PHE A 18 -0.64 -12.48 -13.19
CA PHE A 18 -0.61 -13.91 -12.88
C PHE A 18 -1.34 -14.77 -13.92
N ILE A 19 -2.51 -14.31 -14.40
CA ILE A 19 -3.29 -15.04 -15.42
C ILE A 19 -2.47 -15.15 -16.70
N HIS A 20 -1.85 -14.05 -17.11
CA HIS A 20 -1.00 -14.01 -18.29
C HIS A 20 0.17 -15.00 -18.19
N SER A 21 0.89 -15.01 -17.05
CA SER A 21 1.99 -15.95 -16.85
C SER A 21 1.53 -17.40 -16.79
N CYS A 22 0.38 -17.70 -16.19
CA CYS A 22 -0.15 -19.07 -16.17
C CYS A 22 -0.46 -19.59 -17.57
N ILE A 23 -1.07 -18.77 -18.43
CA ILE A 23 -1.37 -19.12 -19.82
C ILE A 23 -0.07 -19.32 -20.62
N ALA A 24 0.89 -18.39 -20.48
CA ALA A 24 2.17 -18.46 -21.16
C ALA A 24 2.97 -19.70 -20.75
N ASN A 25 3.05 -19.98 -19.44
CA ASN A 25 3.83 -21.11 -18.93
C ASN A 25 3.22 -22.46 -19.35
N ARG A 26 1.89 -22.61 -19.32
CA ARG A 26 1.22 -23.82 -19.83
C ARG A 26 1.53 -24.10 -21.29
N LYS A 27 1.66 -23.05 -22.12
CA LYS A 27 2.02 -23.23 -23.53
C LYS A 27 3.46 -23.74 -23.69
N ILE A 28 4.38 -23.22 -22.89
CA ILE A 28 5.79 -23.63 -22.92
C ILE A 28 5.96 -25.06 -22.37
N GLU A 29 5.25 -25.41 -21.30
CA GLU A 29 5.29 -26.76 -20.72
C GLU A 29 4.82 -27.82 -21.74
N LYS A 30 3.74 -27.55 -22.50
CA LYS A 30 3.32 -28.45 -23.60
C LYS A 30 4.33 -28.61 -24.72
N GLN A 31 5.21 -27.63 -24.92
CA GLN A 31 6.28 -27.68 -25.93
C GLN A 31 7.52 -28.41 -25.41
N LEU A 32 7.64 -28.64 -24.10
CA LEU A 32 8.73 -29.43 -23.53
C LEU A 32 8.54 -30.93 -23.79
N ASP A 33 7.29 -31.40 -23.80
CA ASP A 33 6.96 -32.82 -23.98
C ASP A 33 7.08 -33.30 -25.44
N ASN A 34 7.11 -32.38 -26.40
CA ASN A 34 7.24 -32.67 -27.83
C ASN A 34 8.65 -32.34 -28.30
N HIS A 35 9.56 -33.32 -28.25
CA HIS A 35 10.83 -33.28 -28.97
C HIS A 35 10.57 -33.72 -30.42
N GLY A 36 10.24 -32.78 -31.29
CA GLY A 36 10.10 -33.07 -32.72
C GLY A 36 11.41 -33.59 -33.32
N ASP A 37 11.31 -34.37 -34.40
CA ASP A 37 12.47 -34.71 -35.22
C ASP A 37 13.10 -33.42 -35.75
N LEU A 38 14.35 -33.18 -35.39
CA LEU A 38 15.02 -31.90 -35.57
C LEU A 38 16.29 -32.07 -36.39
N GLU A 39 16.32 -31.38 -37.52
CA GLU A 39 17.47 -31.25 -38.39
C GLU A 39 18.41 -30.17 -37.82
N ILE A 40 19.56 -30.58 -37.27
CA ILE A 40 20.47 -29.67 -36.57
C ILE A 40 21.50 -29.11 -37.57
N ALA A 41 21.29 -27.89 -38.04
CA ALA A 41 22.17 -27.23 -39.01
C ALA A 41 23.34 -26.42 -38.38
N GLN A 42 23.44 -26.35 -37.05
CA GLN A 42 24.43 -25.51 -36.36
C GLN A 42 25.72 -26.29 -36.02
N PRO A 43 26.91 -25.67 -36.17
CA PRO A 43 28.16 -26.30 -35.76
C PRO A 43 28.28 -26.39 -34.23
N LEU A 44 28.93 -27.46 -33.74
CA LEU A 44 29.00 -27.83 -32.32
C LEU A 44 29.58 -26.72 -31.42
N ASN A 45 30.58 -25.98 -31.90
CA ASN A 45 31.20 -24.87 -31.17
C ASN A 45 30.21 -23.73 -30.87
N VAL A 46 29.38 -23.35 -31.84
CA VAL A 46 28.33 -22.34 -31.67
C VAL A 46 27.27 -22.84 -30.70
N LEU A 47 26.87 -24.11 -30.84
CA LEU A 47 25.88 -24.72 -29.97
C LEU A 47 26.33 -24.80 -28.51
N ARG A 48 27.61 -25.15 -28.27
CA ARG A 48 28.24 -25.17 -26.94
C ARG A 48 28.26 -23.77 -26.31
N ALA A 49 28.62 -22.75 -27.08
CA ALA A 49 28.61 -21.36 -26.61
C ALA A 49 27.19 -20.86 -26.26
N GLU A 50 26.17 -21.22 -27.06
CA GLU A 50 24.78 -20.88 -26.78
C GLU A 50 24.20 -21.65 -25.59
N TYR A 51 24.59 -22.92 -25.43
CA TYR A 51 24.29 -23.71 -24.24
C TYR A 51 24.85 -23.06 -22.97
N GLU A 52 26.12 -22.67 -22.96
CA GLU A 52 26.72 -21.96 -21.82
C GLU A 52 26.02 -20.63 -21.52
N ARG A 53 25.62 -19.88 -22.55
CA ARG A 53 24.82 -18.66 -22.37
C ARG A 53 23.46 -18.97 -21.73
N SER A 54 22.83 -20.08 -22.09
CA SER A 54 21.55 -20.50 -21.48
C SER A 54 21.71 -20.81 -19.98
N LEU A 55 22.84 -21.39 -19.58
CA LEU A 55 23.18 -21.61 -18.17
C LEU A 55 23.37 -20.29 -17.43
N LYS A 56 24.18 -19.37 -17.97
CA LYS A 56 24.35 -18.03 -17.37
C LYS A 56 23.05 -17.22 -17.30
N GLY A 57 22.08 -17.52 -18.16
CA GLY A 57 20.74 -16.94 -18.12
C GLY A 57 20.00 -17.25 -16.82
N LYS A 58 20.19 -18.45 -16.27
CA LYS A 58 19.61 -18.88 -14.99
C LYS A 58 20.07 -17.98 -13.85
N ASP A 59 21.37 -17.81 -13.69
CA ASP A 59 21.95 -17.09 -12.54
C ASP A 59 21.41 -15.65 -12.48
N LYS A 60 21.35 -14.98 -13.63
CA LYS A 60 20.75 -13.64 -13.76
C LYS A 60 19.28 -13.60 -13.34
N LEU A 61 18.51 -14.64 -13.62
CA LEU A 61 17.10 -14.73 -13.27
C LEU A 61 16.96 -15.03 -11.76
N GLU A 62 17.82 -15.86 -11.20
CA GLU A 62 17.87 -16.13 -9.77
C GLU A 62 18.19 -14.86 -8.97
N ASP A 63 19.19 -14.09 -9.40
CA ASP A 63 19.55 -12.82 -8.76
C ASP A 63 18.41 -11.80 -8.82
N LYS A 64 17.70 -11.72 -9.95
CA LYS A 64 16.48 -10.90 -10.06
C LYS A 64 15.39 -11.37 -9.11
N ALA A 65 15.20 -12.69 -8.95
CA ALA A 65 14.21 -13.23 -8.02
C ALA A 65 14.58 -12.91 -6.56
N LYS A 66 15.85 -13.01 -6.19
CA LYS A 66 16.35 -12.58 -4.87
C LYS A 66 16.10 -11.08 -4.64
N SER A 67 16.39 -10.24 -5.65
CA SER A 67 16.08 -8.80 -5.58
C SER A 67 14.58 -8.53 -5.41
N ASN A 68 13.70 -9.30 -6.07
CA ASN A 68 12.26 -9.17 -5.88
C ASN A 68 11.83 -9.53 -4.46
N ILE A 69 12.44 -10.53 -3.83
CA ILE A 69 12.15 -10.89 -2.42
C ILE A 69 12.49 -9.73 -1.50
N VAL A 70 13.63 -9.07 -1.70
CA VAL A 70 13.99 -7.86 -0.93
C VAL A 70 12.95 -6.75 -1.12
N ALA A 71 12.53 -6.50 -2.35
CA ALA A 71 11.48 -5.52 -2.64
C ALA A 71 10.14 -5.88 -1.97
N ILE A 72 9.81 -7.17 -1.90
CA ILE A 72 8.61 -7.66 -1.20
C ILE A 72 8.68 -7.35 0.29
N THR A 73 9.82 -7.57 0.93
CA THR A 73 10.02 -7.23 2.35
C THR A 73 9.78 -5.74 2.61
N ILE A 74 10.35 -4.87 1.78
CA ILE A 74 10.14 -3.40 1.88
C ILE A 74 8.65 -3.06 1.75
N ALA A 75 7.98 -3.62 0.75
CA ALA A 75 6.55 -3.38 0.56
C ALA A 75 5.70 -3.90 1.75
N ILE A 76 6.03 -5.05 2.35
CA ILE A 76 5.34 -5.53 3.56
C ILE A 76 5.53 -4.57 4.73
N THR A 77 6.74 -4.02 4.94
CA THR A 77 6.96 -3.03 5.99
C THR A 77 6.13 -1.76 5.78
N LEU A 78 5.97 -1.32 4.53
CA LEU A 78 5.08 -0.18 4.20
C LEU A 78 3.60 -0.50 4.47
N ILE A 79 3.16 -1.72 4.14
CA ILE A 79 1.78 -2.18 4.42
C ILE A 79 1.51 -2.16 5.93
N MET A 80 2.44 -2.69 6.73
CA MET A 80 2.32 -2.66 8.19
C MET A 80 2.23 -1.22 8.72
N GLY A 81 3.08 -0.32 8.23
CA GLY A 81 3.01 1.11 8.59
C GLY A 81 1.67 1.75 8.21
N ALA A 82 1.16 1.45 7.01
CA ALA A 82 -0.10 1.97 6.51
C ALA A 82 -1.32 1.41 7.26
N SER A 83 -1.25 0.20 7.83
CA SER A 83 -2.35 -0.42 8.56
C SER A 83 -2.87 0.45 9.71
N ASN A 84 -1.98 1.13 10.43
CA ASN A 84 -2.35 2.02 11.53
C ASN A 84 -3.06 3.30 11.04
N THR A 85 -2.77 3.74 9.81
CA THR A 85 -3.36 4.95 9.23
C THR A 85 -4.80 4.74 8.76
N ILE A 86 -5.16 3.51 8.34
CA ILE A 86 -6.51 3.14 7.91
C ILE A 86 -7.53 3.30 9.04
N SER A 87 -7.13 3.04 10.30
CA SER A 87 -8.01 3.20 11.46
C SER A 87 -8.47 4.64 11.67
N GLY A 88 -7.69 5.63 11.22
CA GLY A 88 -8.09 7.05 11.23
C GLY A 88 -9.19 7.35 10.21
N LEU A 89 -9.14 6.68 9.06
CA LEU A 89 -10.09 6.88 7.96
C LEU A 89 -11.50 6.39 8.29
N LEU A 90 -11.61 5.37 9.14
CA LEU A 90 -12.90 4.83 9.61
C LEU A 90 -13.62 5.74 10.62
N LYS A 91 -12.93 6.71 11.22
CA LYS A 91 -13.49 7.59 12.26
C LYS A 91 -14.17 8.84 11.70
N ASN A 92 -13.92 9.18 10.44
CA ASN A 92 -14.38 10.42 9.83
C ASN A 92 -15.60 10.16 8.93
N PRO A 93 -16.81 10.63 9.32
CA PRO A 93 -18.04 10.30 8.61
C PRO A 93 -18.30 11.15 7.36
N LEU A 94 -17.39 12.07 7.00
CA LEU A 94 -17.60 13.02 5.90
C LEU A 94 -18.03 12.31 4.62
N TRP A 95 -17.28 11.30 4.15
CA TRP A 95 -17.55 10.58 2.91
C TRP A 95 -17.63 9.07 3.13
N PHE A 96 -18.84 8.52 3.24
CA PHE A 96 -19.04 7.11 3.63
C PHE A 96 -18.45 6.06 2.65
N TRP A 97 -18.28 6.40 1.37
CA TRP A 97 -17.72 5.48 0.36
C TRP A 97 -16.18 5.41 0.40
N MET A 98 -15.52 6.48 0.84
CA MET A 98 -14.07 6.63 0.79
C MET A 98 -13.34 5.57 1.65
N PRO A 99 -13.80 5.27 2.89
CA PRO A 99 -13.27 4.15 3.68
C PRO A 99 -13.42 2.79 3.01
N ALA A 100 -14.56 2.52 2.39
CA ALA A 100 -14.79 1.26 1.70
C ALA A 100 -13.80 1.06 0.54
N ILE A 101 -13.56 2.10 -0.25
CA ILE A 101 -12.59 2.07 -1.37
C ILE A 101 -11.16 1.89 -0.84
N ALA A 102 -10.78 2.60 0.21
CA ALA A 102 -9.44 2.49 0.80
C ALA A 102 -9.18 1.07 1.34
N VAL A 103 -10.14 0.48 2.05
CA VAL A 103 -10.06 -0.90 2.54
C VAL A 103 -9.98 -1.89 1.38
N LEU A 104 -10.81 -1.72 0.33
CA LEU A 104 -10.76 -2.58 -0.85
C LEU A 104 -9.37 -2.53 -1.53
N LEU A 105 -8.82 -1.33 -1.74
CA LEU A 105 -7.50 -1.16 -2.34
C LEU A 105 -6.39 -1.76 -1.47
N PHE A 106 -6.51 -1.64 -0.15
CA PHE A 106 -5.57 -2.25 0.79
C PHE A 106 -5.60 -3.79 0.69
N VAL A 107 -6.78 -4.41 0.67
CA VAL A 107 -6.93 -5.86 0.48
C VAL A 107 -6.35 -6.29 -0.87
N VAL A 108 -6.63 -5.55 -1.94
CA VAL A 108 -6.07 -5.82 -3.28
C VAL A 108 -4.55 -5.73 -3.27
N ALA A 109 -3.97 -4.75 -2.57
CA ALA A 109 -2.51 -4.63 -2.42
C ALA A 109 -1.90 -5.85 -1.72
N VAL A 110 -2.53 -6.34 -0.65
CA VAL A 110 -2.09 -7.55 0.07
C VAL A 110 -2.15 -8.78 -0.84
N ILE A 111 -3.23 -8.95 -1.61
CA ILE A 111 -3.36 -10.07 -2.57
C ILE A 111 -2.23 -10.02 -3.61
N TYR A 112 -1.93 -8.83 -4.17
CA TYR A 112 -0.80 -8.69 -5.09
C TYR A 112 0.54 -9.06 -4.45
N MET A 113 0.79 -8.69 -3.19
CA MET A 113 2.02 -9.06 -2.50
C MET A 113 2.15 -10.57 -2.30
N ILE A 114 1.06 -11.26 -1.96
CA ILE A 114 1.03 -12.72 -1.83
C ILE A 114 1.33 -13.38 -3.18
N ILE A 115 0.72 -12.92 -4.27
CA ILE A 115 0.99 -13.43 -5.63
C ILE A 115 2.45 -13.16 -6.04
N ALA A 116 2.99 -11.99 -5.68
CA ALA A 116 4.38 -11.65 -5.97
C ALA A 116 5.36 -12.58 -5.26
N GLY A 117 5.14 -12.82 -3.96
CA GLY A 117 5.95 -13.70 -3.13
C GLY A 117 5.89 -15.15 -3.59
N THR A 118 4.69 -15.68 -3.81
CA THR A 118 4.50 -17.04 -4.31
C THR A 118 5.16 -17.26 -5.67
N SER A 119 5.10 -16.27 -6.58
CA SER A 119 5.77 -16.36 -7.89
C SER A 119 7.29 -16.38 -7.78
N ALA A 120 7.87 -15.51 -6.94
CA ALA A 120 9.31 -15.48 -6.69
C ALA A 120 9.81 -16.76 -6.00
N PHE A 121 9.07 -17.24 -5.00
CA PHE A 121 9.38 -18.47 -4.29
C PHE A 121 9.29 -19.70 -5.19
N LYS A 122 8.23 -19.80 -6.02
CA LYS A 122 8.07 -20.88 -6.99
C LYS A 122 9.24 -20.96 -7.97
N LEU A 123 9.79 -19.83 -8.38
CA LEU A 123 10.97 -19.82 -9.23
C LEU A 123 12.19 -20.43 -8.52
N LEU A 124 12.46 -20.02 -7.29
CA LEU A 124 13.66 -20.44 -6.54
C LEU A 124 13.60 -21.91 -6.11
N MET A 125 12.42 -22.41 -5.76
CA MET A 125 12.26 -23.77 -5.23
C MET A 125 11.89 -24.81 -6.28
N ASP A 126 10.87 -24.51 -7.11
CA ASP A 126 10.25 -25.51 -7.99
C ASP A 126 10.79 -25.43 -9.42
N LYS A 127 11.04 -24.21 -9.93
CA LYS A 127 11.50 -24.00 -11.32
C LYS A 127 13.01 -23.76 -11.43
N ASN A 128 13.79 -24.25 -10.47
CA ASN A 128 15.26 -24.20 -10.46
C ASN A 128 15.94 -25.39 -11.18
N VAL A 129 15.30 -25.93 -12.22
CA VAL A 129 15.78 -27.11 -12.98
C VAL A 129 16.77 -26.73 -14.08
N VAL A 130 17.92 -27.40 -14.16
CA VAL A 130 18.92 -27.19 -15.21
C VAL A 130 19.12 -28.50 -15.98
N TYR A 131 19.14 -28.39 -17.31
CA TYR A 131 19.45 -29.49 -18.22
C TYR A 131 20.95 -29.50 -18.52
N TYR A 132 21.60 -30.59 -18.14
CA TYR A 132 23.03 -30.78 -18.29
C TYR A 132 23.33 -31.66 -19.50
N ALA A 133 24.12 -31.14 -20.43
CA ALA A 133 24.70 -31.96 -21.50
C ALA A 133 25.75 -32.89 -20.88
N LYS A 134 25.92 -34.10 -21.45
CA LYS A 134 26.94 -35.04 -21.01
C LYS A 134 28.33 -34.46 -21.27
N ALA A 135 29.13 -34.36 -20.21
CA ALA A 135 30.54 -34.05 -20.34
C ALA A 135 31.21 -35.17 -21.14
N ASP A 136 32.06 -34.81 -22.11
CA ASP A 136 32.85 -35.71 -22.98
C ASP A 136 32.16 -36.36 -24.19
N THR A 137 30.98 -35.90 -24.59
CA THR A 137 30.40 -36.29 -25.88
C THR A 137 30.35 -35.11 -26.86
N ASP A 138 30.87 -35.29 -28.08
CA ASP A 138 30.63 -34.39 -29.22
C ASP A 138 29.25 -34.62 -29.86
N ASP A 139 28.29 -35.09 -29.05
CA ASP A 139 26.92 -35.33 -29.48
C ASP A 139 26.18 -33.99 -29.61
N ILE A 140 26.11 -33.52 -30.86
CA ILE A 140 25.39 -32.31 -31.24
C ILE A 140 23.93 -32.36 -30.79
N LYS A 141 23.30 -33.55 -30.82
CA LYS A 141 21.89 -33.73 -30.44
C LYS A 141 21.69 -33.52 -28.94
N ASP A 142 22.60 -34.01 -28.11
CA ASP A 142 22.56 -33.83 -26.66
C ASP A 142 22.66 -32.35 -26.29
N TYR A 143 23.66 -31.63 -26.83
CA TYR A 143 23.78 -30.19 -26.59
C TYR A 143 22.55 -29.40 -27.04
N TYR A 144 21.93 -29.79 -28.16
CA TYR A 144 20.75 -29.12 -28.69
C TYR A 144 19.55 -29.28 -27.76
N ILE A 145 19.22 -30.51 -27.38
CA ILE A 145 18.06 -30.82 -26.53
C ILE A 145 18.19 -30.12 -25.17
N ASN A 146 19.37 -30.19 -24.55
CA ASN A 146 19.63 -29.57 -23.26
C ASN A 146 19.57 -28.02 -23.34
N LYS A 147 20.13 -27.41 -24.40
CA LYS A 147 20.00 -25.97 -24.66
C LYS A 147 18.53 -25.56 -24.82
N GLU A 148 17.75 -26.29 -25.59
CA GLU A 148 16.34 -25.97 -25.83
C GLU A 148 15.52 -26.09 -24.53
N GLY A 149 15.76 -27.14 -23.75
CA GLY A 149 15.18 -27.31 -22.41
C GLY A 149 15.51 -26.15 -21.49
N ASN A 150 16.78 -25.75 -21.41
CA ASN A 150 17.22 -24.60 -20.62
C ASN A 150 16.58 -23.29 -21.09
N ASN A 151 16.46 -23.06 -22.40
CA ASN A 151 15.81 -21.86 -22.94
C ASN A 151 14.32 -21.81 -22.58
N LYS A 152 13.59 -22.92 -22.71
CA LYS A 152 12.17 -23.01 -22.33
C LYS A 152 11.98 -22.76 -20.83
N TYR A 153 12.82 -23.37 -19.98
CA TYR A 153 12.76 -23.11 -18.53
C TYR A 153 13.15 -21.67 -18.17
N ASN A 154 14.12 -21.08 -18.86
CA ASN A 154 14.47 -19.67 -18.67
C ASN A 154 13.31 -18.73 -19.06
N LEU A 155 12.50 -19.07 -20.06
CA LEU A 155 11.28 -18.34 -20.37
C LEU A 155 10.24 -18.45 -19.24
N ILE A 156 10.02 -19.65 -18.69
CA ILE A 156 9.11 -19.86 -17.55
C ILE A 156 9.56 -19.04 -16.34
N ARG A 157 10.86 -19.08 -16.01
CA ARG A 157 11.48 -18.28 -14.95
C ARG A 157 11.26 -16.79 -15.17
N ASN A 158 11.55 -16.31 -16.39
CA ASN A 158 11.38 -14.90 -16.73
C ASN A 158 9.90 -14.45 -16.58
N ASN A 159 8.94 -15.29 -16.97
CA ASN A 159 7.52 -15.00 -16.77
C ASN A 159 7.17 -14.87 -15.29
N LEU A 160 7.64 -15.78 -14.43
CA LEU A 160 7.41 -15.73 -12.98
C LEU A 160 8.02 -14.47 -12.33
N ILE A 161 9.25 -14.10 -12.71
CA ILE A 161 9.92 -12.87 -12.21
C ILE A 161 9.14 -11.64 -12.65
N ASN A 162 8.75 -11.60 -13.93
CA ASN A 162 8.01 -10.46 -14.46
C ASN A 162 6.63 -10.32 -13.79
N THR A 163 5.93 -11.43 -13.55
CA THR A 163 4.67 -11.43 -12.78
C THR A 163 4.90 -10.92 -11.36
N SER A 164 5.94 -11.43 -10.67
CA SER A 164 6.29 -10.98 -9.33
C SER A 164 6.53 -9.46 -9.29
N PHE A 165 7.35 -8.95 -10.22
CA PHE A 165 7.62 -7.52 -10.35
C PHE A 165 6.34 -6.69 -10.63
N CYS A 166 5.50 -7.14 -11.56
CA CYS A 166 4.25 -6.43 -11.89
C CYS A 166 3.28 -6.39 -10.70
N CYS A 167 3.18 -7.47 -9.93
CA CYS A 167 2.38 -7.52 -8.72
C CYS A 167 2.93 -6.56 -7.64
N ILE A 168 4.25 -6.52 -7.41
CA ILE A 168 4.87 -5.56 -6.48
C ILE A 168 4.51 -4.12 -6.89
N ARG A 169 4.69 -3.79 -8.17
CA ARG A 169 4.35 -2.47 -8.70
C ARG A 169 2.87 -2.13 -8.48
N ASN A 170 1.96 -3.04 -8.81
CA ASN A 170 0.52 -2.80 -8.66
C ASN A 170 0.13 -2.64 -7.18
N ALA A 171 0.72 -3.42 -6.27
CA ALA A 171 0.52 -3.27 -4.83
C ALA A 171 0.96 -1.90 -4.30
N LEU A 172 2.13 -1.43 -4.73
CA LEU A 172 2.65 -0.10 -4.35
C LEU A 172 1.77 1.04 -4.88
N ILE A 173 1.24 0.92 -6.10
CA ILE A 173 0.27 1.89 -6.64
C ILE A 173 -1.00 1.92 -5.79
N CYS A 174 -1.56 0.76 -5.42
CA CYS A 174 -2.72 0.69 -4.54
C CYS A 174 -2.44 1.34 -3.18
N LEU A 175 -1.29 1.06 -2.57
CA LEU A 175 -0.90 1.67 -1.29
C LEU A 175 -0.71 3.18 -1.37
N PHE A 176 -0.12 3.66 -2.47
CA PHE A 176 0.03 5.10 -2.69
C PHE A 176 -1.32 5.81 -2.76
N ILE A 177 -2.31 5.20 -3.43
CA ILE A 177 -3.68 5.73 -3.48
C ILE A 177 -4.29 5.72 -2.07
N VAL A 178 -4.17 4.64 -1.31
CA VAL A 178 -4.68 4.56 0.07
C VAL A 178 -4.07 5.64 0.95
N PHE A 179 -2.76 5.86 0.85
CA PHE A 179 -2.06 6.89 1.61
C PHE A 179 -2.59 8.29 1.25
N THR A 180 -2.75 8.57 -0.04
CA THR A 180 -3.28 9.85 -0.54
C THR A 180 -4.71 10.09 -0.05
N LEU A 181 -5.59 9.08 -0.13
CA LEU A 181 -6.95 9.16 0.39
C LEU A 181 -6.97 9.44 1.90
N THR A 182 -6.03 8.84 2.64
CA THR A 182 -5.91 9.04 4.08
C THR A 182 -5.46 10.46 4.43
N LEU A 183 -4.51 11.02 3.69
CA LEU A 183 -4.08 12.40 3.87
C LEU A 183 -5.20 13.40 3.59
N ILE A 184 -5.93 13.22 2.48
CA ILE A 184 -7.05 14.09 2.10
C ILE A 184 -8.12 14.06 3.20
N ASN A 185 -8.48 12.87 3.66
CA ASN A 185 -9.50 12.69 4.70
C ASN A 185 -9.12 13.38 6.03
N GLN A 186 -7.83 13.34 6.41
CA GLN A 186 -7.35 14.03 7.62
C GLN A 186 -7.39 15.55 7.48
N PHE A 187 -7.06 16.08 6.30
CA PHE A 187 -7.07 17.53 6.04
C PHE A 187 -8.50 18.09 6.05
N GLU A 188 -9.44 17.46 5.34
CA GLU A 188 -10.85 17.91 5.31
C GLU A 188 -11.55 17.79 6.68
N PHE A 189 -11.20 16.77 7.47
CA PHE A 189 -11.71 16.63 8.83
C PHE A 189 -11.23 17.77 9.74
N ALA A 190 -9.99 18.24 9.59
CA ALA A 190 -9.48 19.37 10.36
C ALA A 190 -10.21 20.67 10.00
N ASP A 191 -10.44 20.93 8.71
CA ASP A 191 -11.14 22.15 8.25
C ASP A 191 -12.62 22.16 8.64
N SER A 192 -13.33 21.03 8.49
CA SER A 192 -14.75 20.94 8.83
C SER A 192 -15.03 21.17 10.31
N ILE A 193 -14.16 20.71 11.21
CA ILE A 193 -14.30 20.97 12.64
C ILE A 193 -13.98 22.43 12.98
N THR A 194 -12.96 23.00 12.35
CA THR A 194 -12.61 24.42 12.54
C THR A 194 -13.77 25.33 12.12
N ALA A 195 -14.50 24.97 11.06
CA ALA A 195 -15.67 25.71 10.59
C ALA A 195 -16.93 25.48 11.46
N SER A 196 -17.10 24.29 12.05
CA SER A 196 -18.32 23.90 12.78
C SER A 196 -18.32 24.28 14.27
N SER A 197 -17.20 24.78 14.80
CA SER A 197 -17.01 25.01 16.25
C SER A 197 -16.78 26.47 16.64
N MET A 198 -17.01 27.41 15.73
CA MET A 198 -16.94 28.84 16.07
C MET A 198 -18.25 29.28 16.74
N THR A 199 -18.25 29.43 18.06
CA THR A 199 -19.26 30.26 18.74
C THR A 199 -18.74 31.68 18.82
N GLN A 200 -19.46 32.61 18.18
CA GLN A 200 -19.15 34.04 18.27
C GLN A 200 -19.83 34.57 19.53
N PHE A 201 -19.03 35.05 20.47
CA PHE A 201 -19.52 35.73 21.65
C PHE A 201 -18.90 37.13 21.71
N SER A 202 -19.70 38.19 21.59
CA SER A 202 -19.20 39.57 21.48
C SER A 202 -18.17 39.72 20.34
N ASN A 203 -17.10 40.49 20.55
CA ASN A 203 -15.96 40.59 19.62
C ASN A 203 -14.97 39.41 19.75
N THR A 204 -15.30 38.38 20.53
CA THR A 204 -14.43 37.24 20.84
C THR A 204 -14.94 35.96 20.16
N ARG A 205 -14.04 35.24 19.52
CA ARG A 205 -14.29 33.96 18.84
C ARG A 205 -13.71 32.82 19.68
N ILE A 206 -14.57 31.87 20.03
CA ILE A 206 -14.18 30.67 20.78
C ILE A 206 -14.04 29.50 19.79
N TYR A 207 -12.89 28.83 19.83
CA TYR A 207 -12.59 27.65 19.01
C TYR A 207 -12.44 26.42 19.90
N TYR A 208 -13.06 25.30 19.53
CA TYR A 208 -12.98 24.05 20.29
C TYR A 208 -12.10 23.01 19.61
N SER A 209 -11.30 22.28 20.39
CA SER A 209 -10.53 21.15 19.89
C SER A 209 -11.41 19.95 19.50
N ASN A 210 -10.97 19.16 18.52
CA ASN A 210 -11.66 17.95 18.01
C ASN A 210 -12.10 16.97 19.10
N SER A 211 -11.37 16.90 20.22
CA SER A 211 -11.63 15.97 21.30
C SER A 211 -12.96 16.23 22.03
N ILE A 212 -13.45 17.47 21.98
CA ILE A 212 -14.63 17.94 22.73
C ILE A 212 -15.94 17.66 21.96
N LEU A 213 -15.90 17.70 20.63
CA LEU A 213 -17.08 17.60 19.77
C LEU A 213 -17.57 16.16 19.54
N GLN A 214 -16.78 15.15 19.90
CA GLN A 214 -17.14 13.73 19.74
C GLN A 214 -17.94 13.15 20.91
N ASN A 215 -18.21 13.93 21.96
CA ASN A 215 -18.91 13.46 23.16
C ASN A 215 -20.44 13.66 23.04
N LYS A 216 -21.25 12.63 23.34
CA LYS A 216 -22.72 12.69 23.34
C LYS A 216 -23.29 13.71 24.34
N ASN A 217 -22.53 14.10 25.37
CA ASN A 217 -22.89 15.13 26.35
C ASN A 217 -22.32 16.53 26.01
N SER A 218 -21.81 16.71 24.78
CA SER A 218 -21.06 17.90 24.37
C SER A 218 -21.83 19.19 24.49
N GLU A 219 -23.14 19.22 24.25
CA GLU A 219 -23.91 20.47 24.27
C GLU A 219 -24.00 21.08 25.68
N LYS A 220 -24.36 20.27 26.69
CA LYS A 220 -24.41 20.72 28.08
C LYS A 220 -23.03 21.10 28.60
N LEU A 221 -22.01 20.28 28.31
CA LEU A 221 -20.63 20.55 28.71
C LEU A 221 -20.06 21.80 28.03
N ARG A 222 -20.45 22.06 26.78
CA ARG A 222 -20.05 23.26 26.03
C ARG A 222 -20.68 24.50 26.62
N LEU A 223 -21.99 24.50 26.89
CA LEU A 223 -22.67 25.64 27.52
C LEU A 223 -22.06 25.99 28.88
N THR A 224 -21.80 24.98 29.72
CA THR A 224 -21.10 25.19 31.01
C THR A 224 -19.68 25.73 30.82
N ALA A 225 -18.95 25.25 29.80
CA ALA A 225 -17.62 25.76 29.50
C ALA A 225 -17.64 27.19 28.98
N GLU A 226 -18.63 27.57 28.17
CA GLU A 226 -18.83 28.94 27.68
C GLU A 226 -19.09 29.89 28.83
N ASP A 227 -20.00 29.55 29.74
CA ASP A 227 -20.30 30.34 30.95
C ASP A 227 -19.06 30.47 31.86
N LEU A 228 -18.25 29.42 31.96
CA LEU A 228 -17.04 29.42 32.77
C LEU A 228 -15.94 30.30 32.14
N ILE A 229 -15.73 30.20 30.82
CA ILE A 229 -14.82 31.07 30.07
C ILE A 229 -15.26 32.52 30.20
N HIS A 230 -16.58 32.77 30.17
CA HIS A 230 -17.19 34.07 30.38
C HIS A 230 -16.75 34.74 31.67
N ASN A 231 -17.02 34.06 32.78
CA ASN A 231 -16.73 34.59 34.10
C ASN A 231 -15.23 34.89 34.26
N TYR A 232 -14.35 34.04 33.72
CA TYR A 232 -12.91 34.26 33.83
C TYR A 232 -12.38 35.35 32.89
N TYR A 233 -13.03 35.55 31.74
CA TYR A 233 -12.72 36.65 30.82
C TYR A 233 -13.08 38.00 31.45
N ASP A 234 -14.31 38.13 31.98
CA ASP A 234 -14.81 39.36 32.59
C ASP A 234 -14.04 39.73 33.87
N LEU A 235 -13.55 38.73 34.61
CA LEU A 235 -12.68 38.93 35.76
C LEU A 235 -11.22 39.27 35.39
N GLY A 236 -10.88 39.35 34.10
CA GLY A 236 -9.52 39.65 33.63
C GLY A 236 -8.49 38.56 33.96
N LYS A 237 -8.94 37.33 34.22
CA LYS A 237 -8.07 36.21 34.62
C LYS A 237 -7.47 35.45 33.43
N LEU A 238 -7.90 35.76 32.21
CA LEU A 238 -7.40 35.17 30.97
C LEU A 238 -6.34 36.06 30.33
N LYS A 239 -5.06 35.73 30.52
CA LYS A 239 -3.94 36.44 29.91
C LYS A 239 -3.62 35.88 28.52
N VAL A 240 -3.25 36.77 27.59
CA VAL A 240 -2.86 36.39 26.23
C VAL A 240 -1.56 35.58 26.26
N GLY A 241 -1.52 34.46 25.53
CA GLY A 241 -0.37 33.58 25.40
C GLY A 241 -0.20 32.56 26.52
N GLU A 242 -1.02 32.61 27.58
CA GLU A 242 -0.94 31.69 28.72
C GLU A 242 -2.03 30.62 28.65
N TYR A 243 -1.67 29.39 29.04
CA TYR A 243 -2.64 28.33 29.27
C TYR A 243 -3.30 28.53 30.64
N THR A 244 -4.62 28.63 30.65
CA THR A 244 -5.40 28.76 31.89
C THR A 244 -6.28 27.54 32.08
N GLY A 245 -6.19 26.93 33.26
CA GLY A 245 -7.13 25.90 33.71
C GLY A 245 -8.30 26.54 34.45
N LEU A 246 -9.51 26.31 33.97
CA LEU A 246 -10.76 26.80 34.55
C LEU A 246 -11.45 25.63 35.25
N ILE A 247 -11.85 25.81 36.49
CA ILE A 247 -12.55 24.78 37.28
C ILE A 247 -13.94 25.30 37.63
N ASP A 248 -14.95 24.52 37.28
CA ASP A 248 -16.31 24.62 37.81
C ASP A 248 -16.56 23.47 38.80
N PRO A 249 -16.49 23.73 40.11
CA PRO A 249 -16.73 22.70 41.12
C PRO A 249 -18.19 22.22 41.17
N GLN A 250 -19.16 23.06 40.79
CA GLN A 250 -20.58 22.74 40.89
C GLN A 250 -20.99 21.77 39.79
N ASN A 251 -20.53 22.03 38.55
CA ASN A 251 -20.80 21.16 37.42
C ASN A 251 -19.73 20.06 37.23
N LYS A 252 -18.68 20.05 38.07
CA LYS A 252 -17.54 19.11 38.03
C LYS A 252 -16.83 19.11 36.67
N VAL A 253 -16.61 20.31 36.12
CA VAL A 253 -15.98 20.51 34.82
C VAL A 253 -14.64 21.20 34.99
N PHE A 254 -13.63 20.67 34.31
CA PHE A 254 -12.35 21.31 34.09
C PHE A 254 -12.23 21.70 32.61
N VAL A 255 -11.89 22.94 32.34
CA VAL A 255 -11.70 23.47 30.98
C VAL A 255 -10.29 24.03 30.86
N LYS A 256 -9.51 23.52 29.92
CA LYS A 256 -8.19 24.08 29.60
C LYS A 256 -8.31 24.99 28.39
N VAL A 257 -7.96 26.26 28.55
CA VAL A 257 -8.03 27.27 27.48
C VAL A 257 -6.69 27.95 27.26
N ILE A 258 -6.52 28.52 26.06
CA ILE A 258 -5.46 29.47 25.75
C ILE A 258 -6.07 30.68 25.04
N ARG A 259 -5.77 31.88 25.54
CA ARG A 259 -6.12 33.13 24.85
C ARG A 259 -5.01 33.45 23.85
N GLN A 260 -5.29 33.33 22.55
CA GLN A 260 -4.29 33.61 21.52
C GLN A 260 -4.18 35.09 21.17
N SER A 261 -5.29 35.84 21.29
CA SER A 261 -5.34 37.28 21.07
C SER A 261 -6.48 37.89 21.89
N ASP A 262 -6.71 39.20 21.76
CA ASP A 262 -7.85 39.85 22.41
C ASP A 262 -9.21 39.35 21.92
N GLU A 263 -9.25 38.75 20.73
CA GLU A 263 -10.47 38.31 20.07
C GLU A 263 -10.55 36.79 19.93
N ILE A 264 -9.55 36.02 20.36
CA ILE A 264 -9.48 34.57 20.10
C ILE A 264 -9.16 33.79 21.36
N ILE A 265 -10.05 32.86 21.71
CA ILE A 265 -9.88 31.90 22.79
C ILE A 265 -10.00 30.48 22.22
N CYS A 266 -8.98 29.65 22.44
CA CYS A 266 -8.98 28.26 22.01
C CYS A 266 -9.16 27.33 23.22
N VAL A 267 -10.21 26.51 23.19
CA VAL A 267 -10.52 25.50 24.19
C VAL A 267 -9.81 24.20 23.80
N MET A 268 -8.82 23.81 24.60
CA MET A 268 -7.95 22.67 24.33
C MET A 268 -8.56 21.36 24.82
N SER A 269 -9.16 21.36 26.01
CA SER A 269 -9.87 20.20 26.57
C SER A 269 -11.01 20.63 27.48
N ILE A 270 -12.05 19.79 27.52
CA ILE A 270 -13.14 19.83 28.51
C ILE A 270 -13.21 18.44 29.14
N GLU A 271 -12.99 18.36 30.44
CA GLU A 271 -12.97 17.11 31.18
C GLU A 271 -13.96 17.19 32.34
N SER A 272 -14.80 16.16 32.48
CA SER A 272 -15.61 15.97 33.69
C SER A 272 -14.79 15.17 34.68
N PHE A 273 -14.58 15.69 35.88
CA PHE A 273 -13.89 14.94 36.93
C PHE A 273 -14.89 14.32 37.90
N ILE A 274 -14.72 13.03 38.17
CA ILE A 274 -15.43 12.31 39.22
C ILE A 274 -14.40 12.11 40.34
N GLN A 275 -14.75 12.58 41.53
CA GLN A 275 -13.96 12.32 42.74
C GLN A 275 -14.32 10.95 43.30
#